data_AF-A0A958T3K6-F1
#
_entry.id   AF-A0A958T3K6-F1
#
_cell.length_a   1.000
_cell.length_b   1.000
_cell.length_c   1.000
_cell.angle_alpha   90.00
_cell.angle_beta   90.00
_cell.angle_gamma   90.00
#
_symmetry.space_group_name_H-M   'P 1'
#
loop_
_entity.id
_entity.type
_entity.pdbx_description
1 polymer ?
#
loop_
_entity_poly.entity_id
_entity_poly.type
_entity_poly.pdbx_seq_one_letter_code
_entity_poly.pdbx_strand_id
1 'polypeptide(L)'
;MKIATQPTSKKTYTQEEAVKASLDYFKGDDLAARVWVNKYALKDSEGNIYELTPDDMHWRIAKEIARIENKYPNPLSEQEVFDLIKNFEYIVPQGSPMAGIGNPYQIASLSNCFV
;
A
#
# COMPACT_ATOMS: atom_id res chain seq x y z
N MET A 1 22.88 -5.11 10.33
CA MET A 1 21.75 -4.25 10.77
C MET A 1 20.66 -5.20 11.24
N LYS A 2 20.38 -5.27 12.54
CA LYS A 2 19.36 -6.20 13.08
C LYS A 2 17.99 -5.55 12.87
N ILE A 3 17.23 -6.04 11.90
CA ILE A 3 15.84 -5.63 11.68
C ILE A 3 15.05 -6.26 12.85
N ALA A 4 14.59 -5.43 13.77
CA ALA A 4 13.70 -5.88 14.84
C ALA A 4 12.34 -6.19 14.22
N THR A 5 12.10 -7.46 13.89
CA THR A 5 10.78 -7.96 13.52
C THR A 5 9.94 -8.06 14.78
N GLN A 6 9.16 -7.03 15.06
CA GLN A 6 8.06 -7.14 16.03
C GLN A 6 6.91 -7.90 15.34
N PRO A 7 6.52 -9.10 15.80
CA PRO A 7 5.35 -9.78 15.27
C PRO A 7 4.13 -9.20 15.97
N THR A 8 3.69 -8.00 15.58
CA THR A 8 2.28 -7.65 15.81
C THR A 8 1.49 -8.65 14.99
N SER A 9 0.70 -9.49 15.65
CA SER A 9 -0.35 -10.32 15.04
C SER A 9 -1.25 -9.37 14.24
N LYS A 10 -0.89 -9.15 12.98
CA LYS A 10 -1.68 -8.33 12.07
C LYS A 10 -2.79 -9.21 11.55
N LYS A 11 -4.00 -8.65 11.56
CA LYS A 11 -5.16 -9.27 10.93
C LYS A 11 -4.82 -9.55 9.46
N THR A 12 -5.08 -10.77 9.03
CA THR A 12 -5.01 -11.17 7.64
C THR A 12 -6.41 -11.29 7.06
N TYR A 13 -6.50 -11.20 5.73
CA TYR A 13 -7.73 -11.30 4.96
C TYR A 13 -7.62 -12.42 3.94
N THR A 14 -8.74 -13.05 3.61
CA THR A 14 -8.78 -13.97 2.47
C THR A 14 -8.78 -13.18 1.16
N GLN A 15 -8.44 -13.87 0.07
CA GLN A 15 -8.47 -13.26 -1.25
C GLN A 15 -9.89 -12.83 -1.64
N GLU A 16 -10.91 -13.62 -1.30
CA GLU A 16 -12.31 -13.29 -1.56
C GLU A 16 -12.77 -12.05 -0.79
N GLU A 17 -12.37 -11.92 0.48
CA GLU A 17 -12.68 -10.74 1.30
C GLU A 17 -12.07 -9.48 0.70
N ALA A 18 -10.77 -9.52 0.37
CA ALA A 18 -10.07 -8.38 -0.22
C ALA A 18 -10.62 -8.02 -1.61
N VAL A 19 -10.94 -9.00 -2.45
CA VAL A 19 -11.53 -8.75 -3.78
C VAL A 19 -12.91 -8.13 -3.63
N LYS A 20 -13.76 -8.64 -2.72
CA LYS A 20 -15.10 -8.10 -2.50
C LYS A 20 -15.04 -6.64 -2.02
N ALA A 21 -14.21 -6.34 -1.03
CA ALA A 21 -14.07 -4.98 -0.53
C ALA A 21 -13.48 -4.02 -1.58
N SER A 22 -12.54 -4.52 -2.39
CA SER A 22 -11.98 -3.75 -3.50
C SER A 22 -12.96 -3.54 -4.65
N LEU A 23 -13.87 -4.47 -4.89
CA LEU A 23 -14.91 -4.34 -5.90
C LEU A 23 -15.83 -3.15 -5.57
N ASP A 24 -16.21 -3.01 -4.30
CA ASP A 24 -16.99 -1.88 -3.82
C ASP A 24 -16.20 -0.56 -3.99
N TYR A 25 -14.90 -0.56 -3.65
CA TYR A 25 -14.01 0.59 -3.85
C TYR A 25 -13.94 1.04 -5.32
N PHE A 26 -13.79 0.09 -6.24
CA PHE A 26 -13.73 0.36 -7.69
C PHE A 26 -15.10 0.41 -8.37
N LYS A 27 -16.20 0.57 -7.61
CA LYS A 27 -17.56 0.76 -8.13
C LYS A 27 -18.01 -0.34 -9.09
N GLY A 28 -17.62 -1.58 -8.82
CA GLY A 28 -17.99 -2.76 -9.61
C GLY A 28 -16.98 -3.18 -10.70
N ASP A 29 -15.82 -2.53 -10.81
CA ASP A 29 -14.74 -2.98 -11.70
C ASP A 29 -13.98 -4.17 -11.10
N ASP A 30 -14.40 -5.39 -11.50
CA ASP A 30 -13.81 -6.66 -11.05
C ASP A 30 -12.35 -6.82 -11.49
N LEU A 31 -11.97 -6.29 -12.66
CA LEU A 31 -10.59 -6.39 -13.14
C LEU A 31 -9.67 -5.54 -12.26
N ALA A 32 -10.05 -4.28 -11.99
CA ALA A 32 -9.29 -3.40 -11.12
C ALA A 32 -9.16 -3.98 -9.70
N ALA A 33 -10.26 -4.49 -9.14
CA ALA A 33 -10.27 -5.13 -7.83
C ALA A 33 -9.30 -6.32 -7.75
N ARG A 34 -9.38 -7.24 -8.70
CA ARG A 34 -8.48 -8.42 -8.74
C ARG A 34 -7.03 -8.03 -8.97
N VAL A 35 -6.77 -7.07 -9.86
CA VAL A 35 -5.40 -6.60 -10.13
C VAL A 35 -4.80 -5.99 -8.87
N TRP A 36 -5.54 -5.12 -8.17
CA TRP A 36 -5.07 -4.54 -6.92
C TRP A 36 -4.76 -5.60 -5.87
N VAL A 37 -5.71 -6.51 -5.60
CA VAL A 37 -5.50 -7.59 -4.63
C VAL A 37 -4.30 -8.42 -5.02
N ASN A 38 -4.13 -8.75 -6.29
CA ASN A 38 -3.04 -9.62 -6.74
C ASN A 38 -1.66 -8.96 -6.72
N LYS A 39 -1.58 -7.67 -7.09
CA LYS A 39 -0.32 -7.00 -7.41
C LYS A 39 0.13 -5.97 -6.38
N TYR A 40 -0.79 -5.35 -5.63
CA TYR A 40 -0.48 -4.14 -4.86
C TYR A 40 -0.86 -4.22 -3.38
N ALA A 41 -1.87 -5.03 -3.03
CA ALA A 41 -2.18 -5.29 -1.62
C ALA A 41 -0.96 -5.86 -0.89
N LEU A 42 -0.74 -5.41 0.34
CA LEU A 42 0.38 -5.84 1.18
C LEU A 42 0.29 -7.34 1.47
N LYS A 43 1.35 -8.07 1.11
CA LYS A 43 1.46 -9.52 1.30
C LYS A 43 2.84 -9.94 1.78
N ASP A 44 2.88 -11.10 2.43
CA ASP A 44 4.12 -11.82 2.70
C ASP A 44 4.40 -12.89 1.63
N SER A 45 5.52 -13.60 1.80
CA SER A 45 5.98 -14.67 0.92
C SER A 45 5.03 -15.88 0.85
N GLU A 46 4.18 -16.06 1.86
CA GLU A 46 3.23 -17.15 1.97
C GLU A 46 1.87 -16.79 1.32
N GLY A 47 1.70 -15.52 0.92
CA GLY A 47 0.51 -15.02 0.26
C GLY A 47 -0.55 -14.49 1.23
N ASN A 48 -0.23 -14.36 2.52
CA ASN A 48 -1.16 -13.76 3.48
C ASN A 48 -1.38 -12.29 3.15
N ILE A 49 -2.64 -11.85 3.09
CA ILE A 49 -3.02 -10.48 2.72
C ILE A 49 -3.26 -9.67 3.98
N TYR A 50 -2.66 -8.49 4.07
CA TYR A 50 -2.72 -7.63 5.26
C TYR A 50 -3.54 -6.33 5.05
N GLU A 51 -4.01 -6.09 3.83
CA GLU A 51 -4.79 -4.92 3.44
C GLU A 51 -6.12 -5.37 2.84
N LEU A 52 -7.23 -4.78 3.32
CA LEU A 52 -8.57 -5.14 2.88
C LEU A 52 -8.99 -4.32 1.66
N THR A 53 -8.60 -3.05 1.63
CA THR A 53 -9.00 -2.08 0.60
C THR A 53 -7.80 -1.28 0.07
N PRO A 54 -7.92 -0.68 -1.13
CA PRO A 54 -6.91 0.24 -1.64
C PRO A 54 -6.59 1.41 -0.70
N ASP A 55 -7.54 1.86 0.13
CA ASP A 55 -7.28 2.90 1.13
C ASP A 55 -6.29 2.46 2.21
N ASP A 56 -6.27 1.19 2.60
CA ASP A 56 -5.28 0.68 3.55
C ASP A 56 -3.85 0.82 2.98
N MET A 57 -3.69 0.54 1.67
CA MET A 57 -2.45 0.76 0.94
C MET A 57 -2.09 2.25 0.87
N HIS A 58 -3.06 3.13 0.57
CA HIS A 58 -2.82 4.57 0.54
C HIS A 58 -2.34 5.06 1.92
N TRP A 59 -2.97 4.62 3.01
CA TRP A 59 -2.52 4.94 4.37
C TRP A 59 -1.11 4.44 4.68
N ARG A 60 -0.79 3.20 4.29
CA ARG A 60 0.58 2.66 4.44
C ARG A 60 1.61 3.56 3.75
N ILE A 61 1.33 3.96 2.50
CA ILE A 61 2.24 4.80 1.72
C ILE A 61 2.34 6.20 2.34
N ALA A 62 1.21 6.81 2.66
CA ALA A 62 1.13 8.14 3.25
C ALA A 62 1.92 8.23 4.56
N LYS A 63 1.80 7.22 5.43
CA LYS A 63 2.52 7.15 6.70
C LYS A 63 4.04 7.13 6.52
N GLU A 64 4.55 6.36 5.55
CA GLU A 64 5.98 6.30 5.29
C GLU A 64 6.52 7.58 4.65
N ILE A 65 5.75 8.22 3.77
CA ILE A 65 6.10 9.53 3.21
C ILE A 65 6.12 10.57 4.33
N ALA A 66 5.05 10.68 5.13
CA ALA A 66 4.97 11.62 6.25
C ALA A 66 6.09 11.42 7.27
N ARG A 67 6.49 10.16 7.54
CA ARG A 67 7.64 9.85 8.41
C ARG A 67 8.95 10.46 7.90
N ILE A 68 9.13 10.55 6.58
CA ILE A 68 10.30 11.19 5.96
C ILE A 68 10.11 12.71 5.86
N GLU A 69 8.93 13.17 5.47
CA GLU A 69 8.57 14.60 5.37
C GLU A 69 8.87 15.36 6.67
N ASN A 70 8.57 14.75 7.82
CA ASN A 70 8.84 15.33 9.16
C ASN A 70 10.30 15.69 9.44
N LYS A 71 11.24 15.31 8.56
CA LYS A 71 12.65 15.70 8.64
C LYS A 71 12.94 17.04 7.96
N TYR A 72 11.97 17.63 7.28
CA TYR A 72 12.10 18.85 6.49
C TYR A 72 11.32 20.03 7.13
N PRO A 73 11.70 21.29 6.84
CA PRO A 73 11.11 22.46 7.51
C PRO A 73 9.60 22.71 7.29
N ASN A 74 9.01 22.14 6.23
CA ASN A 74 7.60 22.28 5.90
C ASN A 74 7.03 20.91 5.51
N PRO A 75 6.82 20.01 6.49
CA PRO A 75 6.42 18.63 6.22
C PRO A 75 4.97 18.58 5.75
N LEU A 76 4.68 17.73 4.77
CA LEU A 76 3.31 17.29 4.54
C LEU A 76 2.85 16.33 5.65
N SER A 77 1.63 16.52 6.13
CA SER A 77 0.99 15.60 7.06
C SER A 77 0.57 14.30 6.37
N GLU A 78 0.38 13.23 7.16
CA GLU A 78 -0.10 11.95 6.66
C GLU A 78 -1.44 12.08 5.93
N GLN A 79 -2.34 12.92 6.45
CA GLN A 79 -3.64 13.19 5.84
C GLN A 79 -3.50 13.90 4.48
N GLU A 80 -2.64 14.91 4.39
CA GLU A 80 -2.41 15.63 3.12
C GLU A 80 -1.84 14.70 2.05
N VAL A 81 -0.90 13.83 2.42
CA VAL A 81 -0.36 12.83 1.47
C VAL A 81 -1.43 11.83 1.07
N PHE A 82 -2.22 11.31 2.02
CA PHE A 82 -3.33 10.39 1.74
C PHE A 82 -4.34 11.02 0.78
N ASP A 83 -4.74 12.27 1.01
CA ASP A 83 -5.71 12.96 0.17
C ASP A 83 -5.24 13.18 -1.27
N LEU A 84 -3.92 13.26 -1.50
CA LEU A 84 -3.33 13.36 -2.83
C LEU A 84 -3.30 12.03 -3.60
N ILE A 85 -3.18 10.90 -2.90
CA ILE A 85 -3.02 9.58 -3.53
C ILE A 85 -4.30 8.72 -3.52
N LYS A 86 -5.24 8.99 -2.60
CA LYS A 86 -6.50 8.25 -2.52
C LYS A 86 -7.29 8.37 -3.82
N ASN A 87 -8.13 7.37 -4.10
CA ASN A 87 -8.94 7.28 -5.32
C ASN A 87 -8.16 7.30 -6.64
N PHE A 88 -6.82 7.31 -6.62
CA PHE A 88 -5.99 7.41 -7.83
C PHE A 88 -6.30 8.66 -8.68
N GLU A 89 -6.70 9.77 -8.04
CA GLU A 89 -7.22 10.95 -8.75
C GLU A 89 -6.13 11.96 -9.13
N TYR A 90 -5.32 12.39 -8.16
CA TYR A 90 -4.30 13.43 -8.39
C TYR A 90 -2.90 12.84 -8.62
N ILE A 91 -2.47 11.95 -7.74
CA ILE A 91 -1.18 11.28 -7.83
C ILE A 91 -1.40 9.77 -7.83
N VAL A 92 -0.93 9.12 -8.88
CA VAL A 92 -0.95 7.66 -9.00
C VAL A 92 0.47 7.14 -8.81
N PRO A 93 0.80 6.51 -7.66
CA PRO A 93 2.11 5.92 -7.47
C PRO A 93 2.32 4.78 -8.47
N GLN A 94 3.56 4.55 -8.87
CA GLN A 94 3.87 3.43 -9.76
C GLN A 94 3.70 2.08 -9.04
N GLY A 95 3.64 0.98 -9.82
CA GLY A 95 3.37 -0.36 -9.30
C GLY A 95 4.30 -0.80 -8.16
N SER A 96 5.63 -0.72 -8.33
CA SER A 96 6.56 -1.14 -7.28
C SER A 96 6.54 -0.26 -6.03
N PRO A 97 6.45 1.08 -6.13
CA PRO A 97 6.13 1.93 -4.99
C PRO A 97 4.85 1.50 -4.25
N MET A 98 3.75 1.23 -4.97
CA MET A 98 2.49 0.80 -4.35
C MET A 98 2.64 -0.50 -3.55
N ALA A 99 3.33 -1.50 -4.12
CA ALA A 99 3.54 -2.78 -3.45
C ALA A 99 4.61 -2.75 -2.33
N GLY A 100 5.59 -1.85 -2.44
CA GLY A 100 6.82 -1.92 -1.65
C GLY A 100 6.96 -0.90 -0.52
N ILE A 101 6.43 0.33 -0.66
CA ILE A 101 6.62 1.37 0.37
C ILE A 101 5.95 0.94 1.67
N GLY A 102 6.71 0.84 2.76
CA GLY A 102 6.17 0.40 4.06
C GLY A 102 5.83 -1.09 4.14
N ASN A 103 6.33 -1.92 3.21
CA ASN A 103 6.21 -3.37 3.28
C ASN A 103 7.32 -3.95 4.19
N PRO A 104 6.99 -4.52 5.37
CA PRO A 104 7.98 -5.10 6.28
C PRO A 104 8.27 -6.59 6.00
N TYR A 105 7.51 -7.23 5.10
CA TYR A 105 7.54 -8.67 4.87
C TYR A 105 8.44 -9.07 3.70
N GLN A 106 8.59 -8.18 2.71
CA GLN A 106 9.33 -8.45 1.48
C GLN A 106 10.29 -7.32 1.15
N ILE A 107 11.48 -7.69 0.68
CA ILE A 107 12.43 -6.73 0.10
C ILE A 107 12.11 -6.61 -1.38
N ALA A 108 11.75 -5.41 -1.83
CA ALA A 108 11.47 -5.12 -3.23
C ALA A 108 12.20 -3.84 -3.68
N SER A 109 12.58 -3.79 -4.96
CA SER A 109 12.99 -2.54 -5.58
C SER A 109 11.79 -1.61 -5.68
N LEU A 110 11.97 -0.34 -5.31
CA LEU A 110 10.96 0.71 -5.54
C LEU A 110 11.15 1.42 -6.88
N SER A 111 12.23 1.12 -7.60
CA SER A 111 12.55 1.69 -8.91
C SER A 111 12.01 0.81 -10.03
N ASN A 112 11.35 1.43 -11.01
CA ASN A 112 10.81 0.75 -12.20
C ASN A 112 11.49 1.16 -13.50
N CYS A 113 12.07 2.36 -13.56
CA CYS A 113 12.70 2.90 -14.76
C CYS A 113 14.21 2.98 -14.57
N PHE A 114 14.95 2.32 -15.46
CA PHE A 114 16.39 2.45 -15.60
C PHE A 114 16.65 3.06 -16.99
N VAL A 115 17.53 4.06 -17.05
CA VAL A 115 17.92 4.77 -18.29
C VAL A 115 19.38 4.52 -18.62
#